data_AF-A0A2M8NTW6-F1
#
_entry.id   AF-A0A2M8NTW6-F1
#
_cell.length_a   1.000
_cell.length_b   1.000
_cell.length_c   1.000
_cell.angle_alpha   90.00
_cell.angle_beta   90.00
_cell.angle_gamma   90.00
#
_symmetry.space_group_name_H-M   'P 1'
#
loop_
_entity.id
_entity.type
_entity.pdbx_description
1 polymer ?
#
loop_
_entity_poly.entity_id
_entity_poly.type
_entity_poly.pdbx_seq_one_letter_code
_entity_poly.pdbx_strand_id
1 'polypeptide(L)'
;MDEHTDPHLNIGFSPGTPDVGEPYLYVYVYPSLSVLEQYLPEGMTWTTHWSAPGAYLRYSQIITSADPAERVMSTVWSIYKTVNGMMK
;
A
#
# COMPACT_ATOMS: atom_id res chain seq x y z
N MET A 1 17.05 -11.93 7.07
CA MET A 1 15.86 -11.61 7.87
C MET A 1 14.70 -12.18 7.07
N ASP A 2 13.97 -13.13 7.62
CA ASP A 2 12.81 -13.71 6.95
C ASP A 2 11.64 -12.75 7.19
N GLU A 3 11.09 -12.16 6.13
CA GLU A 3 9.98 -11.19 6.25
C GLU A 3 8.74 -11.85 6.86
N HIS A 4 8.65 -13.18 6.90
CA HIS A 4 7.47 -13.90 7.39
C HIS A 4 7.59 -14.37 8.86
N THR A 5 8.53 -13.87 9.64
CA THR A 5 8.67 -14.28 11.06
C THR A 5 7.91 -13.40 12.04
N ASP A 6 7.76 -12.10 11.74
CA ASP A 6 7.20 -11.12 12.67
C ASP A 6 6.07 -10.30 12.03
N PRO A 7 5.03 -9.93 12.80
CA PRO A 7 4.01 -9.03 12.31
C PRO A 7 4.61 -7.69 11.90
N HIS A 8 4.34 -7.26 10.67
CA HIS A 8 4.88 -6.01 10.15
C HIS A 8 3.99 -5.40 9.07
N LEU A 9 4.18 -4.09 8.89
CA LEU A 9 3.60 -3.30 7.82
C LEU A 9 4.74 -2.92 6.87
N ASN A 10 4.60 -3.26 5.59
CA ASN A 10 5.52 -2.80 4.55
C ASN A 10 4.82 -1.74 3.70
N ILE A 11 5.45 -0.57 3.58
CA ILE A 11 5.05 0.51 2.68
C ILE A 11 6.28 0.90 1.90
N GLY A 12 6.18 0.94 0.58
CA GLY A 12 7.32 1.27 -0.26
C GLY A 12 6.93 1.74 -1.65
N PHE A 13 7.95 2.06 -2.44
CA PHE A 13 7.80 2.41 -3.84
C PHE A 13 8.42 1.33 -4.72
N SER A 14 7.70 0.96 -5.77
CA SER A 14 8.19 0.10 -6.82
C SER A 14 8.47 0.94 -8.07
N PRO A 15 9.58 0.70 -8.79
CA PRO A 15 9.80 1.29 -10.12
C PRO A 15 8.81 0.74 -11.16
N GLY A 16 8.06 -0.30 -10.81
CA GLY A 16 7.06 -0.94 -11.65
C GLY A 16 7.26 -2.46 -11.70
N THR A 17 6.16 -3.15 -11.97
CA THR A 17 6.11 -4.61 -12.19
C THR A 17 5.30 -4.87 -13.46
N PRO A 18 5.47 -6.03 -14.13
CA PRO A 18 4.77 -6.31 -15.40
C PRO A 18 3.24 -6.19 -15.34
N ASP A 19 2.63 -6.43 -14.18
CA ASP A 19 1.18 -6.33 -13.94
C ASP A 19 0.68 -4.89 -13.77
N VAL A 20 1.51 -3.97 -13.24
CA VAL A 20 1.14 -2.56 -13.04
C VAL A 20 1.62 -1.68 -14.20
N GLY A 21 2.78 -1.98 -14.78
CA GLY A 21 3.32 -1.32 -15.97
C GLY A 21 3.89 0.09 -15.76
N GLU A 22 3.84 0.62 -14.54
CA GLU A 22 4.38 1.94 -14.17
C GLU A 22 4.86 1.94 -12.71
N PRO A 23 5.59 2.97 -12.24
CA PRO A 23 5.92 3.10 -10.82
C PRO A 23 4.67 3.21 -9.94
N TYR A 24 4.76 2.77 -8.69
CA TYR A 24 3.65 2.84 -7.74
C TYR A 24 4.12 2.85 -6.28
N LEU A 25 3.29 3.45 -5.41
CA LEU A 25 3.34 3.25 -3.97
C LEU A 25 2.61 1.94 -3.65
N TYR A 26 3.16 1.09 -2.78
CA TYR A 26 2.51 -0.14 -2.35
C TYR A 26 2.41 -0.25 -0.83
N VAL A 27 1.50 -1.11 -0.40
CA VAL A 27 1.37 -1.57 0.97
C VAL A 27 1.03 -3.06 1.02
N TYR A 28 1.62 -3.77 1.96
CA TYR A 28 1.10 -5.05 2.44
C TYR A 28 1.36 -5.20 3.95
N VAL A 29 0.64 -6.13 4.58
CA VAL A 29 0.78 -6.43 6.02
C VAL A 29 1.00 -7.92 6.17
N TYR A 30 1.88 -8.30 7.10
CA TYR A 30 2.03 -9.68 7.54
C TYR A 30 1.68 -9.79 9.04
N PRO A 31 0.94 -10.82 9.47
CA PRO A 31 0.10 -11.67 8.62
C PRO A 31 -0.96 -10.84 7.87
N SER A 32 -1.47 -11.37 6.76
CA SER A 32 -2.43 -10.65 5.92
C SER A 32 -3.72 -10.31 6.67
N LEU A 33 -4.17 -9.06 6.54
CA LEU A 33 -5.42 -8.56 7.11
C LEU A 33 -6.47 -8.48 6.00
N SER A 34 -7.34 -9.48 5.90
CA SER A 34 -8.35 -9.57 4.83
C SER A 34 -9.32 -8.38 4.79
N VAL A 35 -9.51 -7.69 5.91
CA VAL A 35 -10.37 -6.50 6.00
C VAL A 35 -9.70 -5.23 5.47
N LEU A 36 -8.38 -5.22 5.27
CA LEU A 36 -7.62 -4.01 4.93
C LEU A 36 -8.11 -3.35 3.63
N GLU A 37 -8.52 -4.15 2.65
CA GLU A 37 -9.09 -3.68 1.38
C GLU A 37 -10.23 -2.65 1.57
N GLN A 38 -11.04 -2.81 2.61
CA GLN A 38 -12.20 -1.95 2.90
C GLN A 38 -11.81 -0.58 3.47
N TYR A 39 -10.57 -0.43 3.93
CA TYR A 39 -10.08 0.77 4.62
C TYR A 39 -8.92 1.43 3.87
N LEU A 40 -8.71 1.06 2.61
CA LEU A 40 -7.69 1.67 1.78
C LEU A 40 -8.04 3.14 1.48
N PRO A 41 -7.04 4.03 1.46
CA PRO A 41 -7.20 5.37 0.92
C PRO A 41 -7.73 5.37 -0.51
N GLU A 42 -8.37 6.47 -0.89
CA GLU A 42 -8.93 6.65 -2.23
C GLU A 42 -7.90 6.39 -3.34
N GLY A 43 -8.34 5.70 -4.39
CA GLY A 43 -7.56 5.47 -5.61
C GLY A 43 -6.55 4.33 -5.50
N MET A 44 -6.39 3.72 -4.33
CA MET A 44 -5.61 2.49 -4.20
C MET A 44 -6.36 1.30 -4.80
N THR A 45 -5.62 0.42 -5.43
CA THR A 45 -6.12 -0.84 -6.01
C THR A 45 -5.62 -2.00 -5.17
N TRP A 46 -6.53 -2.85 -4.69
CA TRP A 46 -6.19 -4.10 -4.03
C TRP A 46 -5.75 -5.17 -5.04
N THR A 47 -4.78 -5.99 -4.66
CA THR A 47 -4.29 -7.10 -5.47
C THR A 47 -3.96 -8.31 -4.61
N THR A 48 -4.36 -9.48 -5.09
CA THR A 48 -4.04 -10.79 -4.50
C THR A 48 -3.04 -11.56 -5.34
N HIS A 49 -2.49 -10.96 -6.40
CA HIS A 49 -1.58 -11.62 -7.34
C HIS A 49 -0.11 -11.64 -6.84
N TRP A 50 0.19 -10.90 -5.79
CA TRP A 50 1.52 -10.84 -5.18
C TRP A 50 1.69 -11.95 -4.13
N SER A 51 2.94 -12.18 -3.68
CA SER A 51 3.25 -13.15 -2.62
C SER A 51 2.51 -12.84 -1.32
N ALA A 52 2.29 -11.56 -1.02
CA ALA A 52 1.42 -11.08 0.05
C ALA A 52 0.31 -10.19 -0.56
N PRO A 53 -0.98 -10.47 -0.30
CA PRO A 53 -2.06 -9.57 -0.70
C PRO A 53 -1.82 -8.15 -0.15
N GLY A 54 -2.06 -7.17 -1.00
CA GLY A 54 -1.73 -5.78 -0.70
C GLY A 54 -2.44 -4.82 -1.62
N ALA A 55 -2.09 -3.55 -1.52
CA ALA A 55 -2.64 -2.50 -2.37
C ALA A 55 -1.54 -1.64 -2.98
N TYR A 56 -1.87 -0.99 -4.08
CA TYR A 56 -0.99 -0.01 -4.71
C TYR A 56 -1.73 1.23 -5.19
N LEU A 57 -1.01 2.35 -5.23
CA LEU A 57 -1.42 3.61 -5.85
C LEU A 57 -0.45 3.91 -6.99
N ARG A 58 -0.98 3.99 -8.22
CA ARG A 58 -0.15 4.21 -9.41
C ARG A 58 0.46 5.60 -9.42
N TYR A 59 1.66 5.73 -9.94
CA TYR A 59 2.34 7.02 -10.04
C TYR A 59 1.55 8.01 -10.88
N SER A 60 0.94 7.57 -11.98
CA SER A 60 0.02 8.38 -12.78
C SER A 60 -1.11 9.03 -11.96
N GLN A 61 -1.63 8.36 -10.94
CA GLN A 61 -2.68 8.88 -10.04
C GLN A 61 -2.12 9.86 -8.99
N ILE A 62 -0.85 9.69 -8.60
CA ILE A 62 -0.18 10.57 -7.64
C ILE A 62 0.09 11.92 -8.29
N ILE A 63 0.64 11.93 -9.52
CA ILE A 63 1.05 13.15 -10.21
C ILE A 63 -0.12 13.99 -10.74
N THR A 64 -1.34 13.43 -10.79
CA THR A 64 -2.55 14.20 -11.12
C THR A 64 -3.11 14.98 -9.93
N SER A 65 -2.58 14.76 -8.71
CA SER A 65 -2.92 15.56 -7.54
C SER A 65 -2.40 17.00 -7.69
N ALA A 66 -3.15 17.98 -7.16
CA ALA A 66 -2.68 19.36 -7.07
C ALA A 66 -1.42 19.49 -6.18
N ASP A 67 -1.28 18.60 -5.20
CA ASP A 67 -0.09 18.44 -4.38
C ASP A 67 0.29 16.94 -4.30
N PRO A 68 1.23 16.47 -5.15
CA PRO A 68 1.66 15.07 -5.16
C PRO A 68 2.38 14.65 -3.87
N ALA A 69 3.11 15.57 -3.23
CA ALA A 69 3.83 15.28 -2.00
C ALA A 69 2.85 15.05 -0.85
N GLU A 70 1.86 15.93 -0.70
CA GLU A 70 0.80 15.75 0.29
C GLU A 70 -0.05 14.51 -0.01
N ARG A 71 -0.30 14.17 -1.29
CA ARG A 71 -1.00 12.93 -1.66
C ARG A 71 -0.26 11.69 -1.16
N VAL A 72 1.07 11.64 -1.31
CA VAL A 72 1.88 10.53 -0.78
C VAL A 72 1.81 10.51 0.75
N MET A 73 2.08 11.64 1.40
CA MET A 73 2.14 11.72 2.87
C MET A 73 0.81 11.34 3.52
N SER A 74 -0.30 11.89 3.04
CA SER A 74 -1.65 11.58 3.54
C SER A 74 -2.03 10.11 3.31
N THR A 75 -1.63 9.50 2.18
CA THR A 75 -1.86 8.08 1.88
C THR A 75 -1.09 7.19 2.86
N VAL A 76 0.22 7.43 3.00
CA VAL A 76 1.09 6.67 3.93
C VAL A 76 0.59 6.79 5.37
N TRP A 77 0.24 8.01 5.81
CA TRP A 77 -0.26 8.25 7.15
C TRP A 77 -1.59 7.56 7.42
N SER A 78 -2.49 7.56 6.44
CA SER A 78 -3.80 6.90 6.55
C SER A 78 -3.64 5.39 6.67
N ILE A 79 -2.78 4.78 5.84
CA ILE A 79 -2.44 3.36 5.91
C ILE A 79 -1.88 3.00 7.29
N TYR A 80 -0.88 3.74 7.76
CA TYR A 80 -0.25 3.48 9.06
C TYR A 80 -1.29 3.50 10.20
N LYS A 81 -2.14 4.53 10.25
CA LYS A 81 -3.18 4.64 11.29
C LYS A 81 -4.17 3.48 11.23
N THR A 82 -4.63 3.11 10.04
CA THR A 82 -5.57 2.00 9.83
C THR A 82 -4.97 0.69 10.34
N VAL A 83 -3.76 0.35 9.88
CA VAL A 83 -3.11 -0.92 10.23
C VAL A 83 -2.73 -0.96 11.71
N ASN A 84 -2.20 0.12 12.26
CA ASN A 84 -1.91 0.23 13.70
C ASN A 84 -3.18 0.14 14.57
N GLY A 85 -4.35 0.49 14.04
CA GLY A 85 -5.63 0.26 14.71
C GLY A 85 -6.07 -1.20 14.71
N MET A 86 -5.69 -1.97 13.68
CA MET A 86 -6.06 -3.37 13.49
C MET A 86 -5.10 -4.36 14.17
N MET A 87 -3.82 -4.01 14.31
CA MET A 87 -2.77 -4.90 14.85
C MET A 87 -2.57 -4.80 16.38
N LYS A 88 -3.52 -4.22 17.11
CA LYS A 88 -3.54 -4.21 18.58
C LYS A 88 -4.15 -5.49 19.14
#